data_AF-A0A1G9U1R4-F1
#
_entry.id   AF-A0A1G9U1R4-F1
#
_cell.length_a   1.000
_cell.length_b   1.000
_cell.length_c   1.000
_cell.angle_alpha   90.00
_cell.angle_beta   90.00
_cell.angle_gamma   90.00
#
_symmetry.space_group_name_H-M   'P 1'
#
loop_
_entity.id
_entity.type
_entity.pdbx_description
1 polymer ?
#
loop_
_entity_poly.entity_id
_entity_poly.type
_entity_poly.pdbx_seq_one_letter_code
_entity_poly.pdbx_strand_id
1 'polypeptide(L)'
;MKKIVFTTLAVLFALFSALPVGNVHASEQSKSSFQKELKTIAKDTYSFFEQYTDSKTGLTSDIVRLNDGKVEEAKHTSPTNISMYMLSTISAEKMHMISRKEAVLRLKTTLHTLDQLKKWNGLFYNWYNTDGTLKTDWGQFISQVDNSWLTAGLITTGQVYKELYPQTSRLVKKMDYSTLYDPEVGQFRGGYDVVTGKLTDHHYGMFYTEPRLGSYIAIGKGDVPRDHWWKMYRTLPKEWDWQSQIPEGPTVEYDGVPVFEGHYEYKGKKYVPSWGGSMFEGLMPGLVLNEKKYSKNALGLNNARHVQLQIAFAKEKGYPVWGFSPSATPDGYSEFAATPLGTSGYKDDGTVTAHASFLALDYAPDAVAKNINQLRKMKAYGKHGFYDSLSVKSGEVAKAYLALDQGMIMVSIANHVQHGVIRHYFHSDPIARKPVDLLKNEVFSIK
;
A
#
# COMPACT_ATOMS: atom_id res chain seq x y z
N MET A 1 27.60 -19.36 -76.33
CA MET A 1 26.22 -19.00 -75.90
C MET A 1 26.08 -19.30 -74.41
N LYS A 2 25.47 -18.35 -73.66
CA LYS A 2 25.09 -18.35 -72.21
C LYS A 2 26.11 -17.78 -71.19
N LYS A 3 25.98 -16.45 -71.02
CA LYS A 3 26.13 -15.53 -69.86
C LYS A 3 26.71 -16.10 -68.54
N ILE A 4 27.86 -15.60 -68.05
CA ILE A 4 28.12 -14.47 -67.12
C ILE A 4 27.42 -14.61 -65.75
N VAL A 5 28.20 -14.71 -64.66
CA VAL A 5 28.16 -13.84 -63.46
C VAL A 5 29.55 -13.82 -62.80
N PHE A 6 30.11 -12.62 -62.65
CA PHE A 6 31.25 -12.27 -61.79
C PHE A 6 30.74 -12.12 -60.35
N THR A 7 31.46 -12.67 -59.36
CA THR A 7 31.30 -12.21 -57.96
C THR A 7 32.65 -12.08 -57.28
N THR A 8 32.94 -10.83 -56.92
CA THR A 8 34.13 -10.31 -56.27
C THR A 8 34.21 -10.77 -54.81
N LEU A 9 35.40 -11.23 -54.38
CA LEU A 9 35.69 -11.59 -53.00
C LEU A 9 36.02 -10.30 -52.20
N ALA A 10 35.15 -9.89 -51.28
CA ALA A 10 35.39 -8.78 -50.37
C ALA A 10 35.77 -9.32 -48.98
N VAL A 11 36.98 -8.99 -48.53
CA VAL A 11 37.49 -9.25 -47.17
C VAL A 11 36.87 -8.21 -46.22
N LEU A 12 36.04 -8.66 -45.27
CA LEU A 12 35.49 -7.82 -44.21
C LEU A 12 36.39 -7.91 -42.96
N PHE A 13 37.05 -6.80 -42.63
CA PHE A 13 37.66 -6.57 -41.32
C PHE A 13 36.56 -6.36 -40.28
N ALA A 14 36.48 -7.22 -39.27
CA ALA A 14 35.61 -7.03 -38.12
C ALA A 14 36.29 -6.10 -37.10
N LEU A 15 35.77 -4.86 -36.99
CA LEU A 15 36.04 -3.95 -35.88
C LEU A 15 35.22 -4.41 -34.66
N PHE A 16 35.87 -5.03 -33.68
CA PHE A 16 35.30 -5.18 -32.34
C PHE A 16 35.35 -3.84 -31.61
N SER A 17 34.22 -3.15 -31.53
CA SER A 17 34.04 -2.02 -30.61
C SER A 17 34.02 -2.54 -29.17
N ALA A 18 35.05 -2.22 -28.39
CA ALA A 18 35.06 -2.44 -26.95
C ALA A 18 33.94 -1.62 -26.30
N LEU A 19 33.01 -2.30 -25.63
CA LEU A 19 32.00 -1.65 -24.78
C LEU A 19 32.68 -1.03 -23.54
N PRO A 20 32.24 0.15 -23.07
CA PRO A 20 32.90 0.82 -21.97
C PRO A 20 32.54 0.14 -20.64
N VAL A 21 33.53 -0.53 -20.05
CA VAL A 21 33.46 -1.18 -18.72
C VAL A 21 33.16 -0.19 -17.58
N GLY A 22 33.28 1.13 -17.82
CA GLY A 22 33.07 2.18 -16.81
C GLY A 22 31.62 2.42 -16.36
N ASN A 23 30.60 2.12 -17.19
CA ASN A 23 29.21 2.43 -16.85
C ASN A 23 28.54 1.41 -15.92
N VAL A 24 28.99 0.15 -15.94
CA VAL A 24 28.39 -0.92 -15.11
C VAL A 24 28.75 -0.69 -13.64
N HIS A 25 30.02 -0.43 -13.32
CA HIS A 25 30.48 -0.18 -11.95
C HIS A 25 29.83 1.05 -11.30
N ALA A 26 29.67 2.16 -12.03
CA ALA A 26 29.00 3.35 -11.49
C ALA A 26 27.51 3.07 -11.16
N SER A 27 26.83 2.28 -11.99
CA SER A 27 25.43 1.90 -11.77
C SER A 27 25.24 0.94 -10.58
N GLU A 28 26.16 -0.01 -10.38
CA GLU A 28 26.13 -0.94 -9.24
C GLU A 28 26.48 -0.24 -7.92
N GLN A 29 27.46 0.67 -7.96
CA GLN A 29 27.83 1.49 -6.81
C GLN A 29 26.69 2.42 -6.38
N SER A 30 26.00 3.05 -7.34
CA SER A 30 24.82 3.89 -7.06
C SER A 30 23.68 3.08 -6.43
N LYS A 31 23.38 1.88 -6.97
CA LYS A 31 22.37 0.97 -6.39
C LYS A 31 22.73 0.53 -4.97
N SER A 32 24.01 0.17 -4.74
CA SER A 32 24.51 -0.19 -3.41
C SER A 32 24.38 0.98 -2.42
N SER A 33 24.69 2.19 -2.86
CA SER A 33 24.55 3.41 -2.06
C SER A 33 23.10 3.67 -1.66
N PHE A 34 22.16 3.58 -2.61
CA PHE A 34 20.74 3.78 -2.33
C PHE A 34 20.19 2.71 -1.38
N GLN A 35 20.59 1.45 -1.54
CA GLN A 35 20.20 0.37 -0.62
C GLN A 35 20.69 0.61 0.82
N LYS A 36 21.90 1.16 0.99
CA LYS A 36 22.40 1.57 2.33
C LYS A 36 21.58 2.72 2.90
N GLU A 37 21.26 3.72 2.09
CA GLU A 37 20.40 4.85 2.48
C GLU A 37 19.02 4.38 2.93
N LEU A 38 18.39 3.46 2.18
CA LEU A 38 17.11 2.86 2.56
C LEU A 38 17.18 2.11 3.91
N LYS A 39 18.27 1.38 4.17
CA LYS A 39 18.46 0.71 5.47
C LYS A 39 18.60 1.72 6.62
N THR A 40 19.27 2.85 6.40
CA THR A 40 19.33 3.93 7.39
C THR A 40 17.95 4.53 7.63
N ILE A 41 17.20 4.83 6.57
CA ILE A 41 15.83 5.35 6.68
C ILE A 41 14.96 4.36 7.45
N ALA A 42 15.00 3.08 7.13
CA ALA A 42 14.24 2.06 7.85
C ALA A 42 14.60 2.02 9.34
N LYS A 43 15.88 2.16 9.69
CA LYS A 43 16.31 2.24 11.09
C LYS A 43 15.69 3.42 11.82
N ASP A 44 15.75 4.61 11.22
CA ASP A 44 15.17 5.82 11.81
C ASP A 44 13.64 5.69 11.90
N THR A 45 12.98 5.21 10.84
CA THR A 45 11.52 4.98 10.80
C THR A 45 11.06 3.98 11.87
N TYR A 46 11.77 2.86 12.05
CA TYR A 46 11.40 1.85 13.05
C TYR A 46 11.51 2.36 14.48
N SER A 47 12.39 3.33 14.74
CA SER A 47 12.51 3.92 16.07
C SER A 47 11.22 4.60 16.56
N PHE A 48 10.29 4.95 15.64
CA PHE A 48 8.93 5.35 15.99
C PHE A 48 8.23 4.23 16.77
N PHE A 49 8.20 3.02 16.22
CA PHE A 49 7.54 1.87 16.83
C PHE A 49 8.25 1.41 18.10
N GLU A 50 9.57 1.58 18.19
CA GLU A 50 10.31 1.30 19.42
C GLU A 50 9.90 2.23 20.56
N GLN A 51 9.65 3.51 20.25
CA GLN A 51 9.35 4.53 21.26
C GLN A 51 7.85 4.63 21.60
N TYR A 52 6.97 4.46 20.61
CA TYR A 52 5.53 4.76 20.72
C TYR A 52 4.64 3.52 20.67
N THR A 53 5.21 2.32 20.84
CA THR A 53 4.45 1.11 21.14
C THR A 53 4.49 0.83 22.63
N ASP A 54 3.31 0.72 23.25
CA ASP A 54 3.23 0.36 24.67
C ASP A 54 3.84 -1.04 24.89
N SER A 55 4.79 -1.14 25.82
CA SER A 55 5.57 -2.37 26.03
C SER A 55 4.79 -3.47 26.75
N LYS A 56 3.67 -3.15 27.40
CA LYS A 56 2.82 -4.11 28.11
C LYS A 56 1.76 -4.70 27.19
N THR A 57 1.22 -3.89 26.28
CA THR A 57 0.13 -4.31 25.38
C THR A 57 0.59 -4.60 23.96
N GLY A 58 1.74 -4.06 23.54
CA GLY A 58 2.19 -4.13 22.16
C GLY A 58 1.30 -3.36 21.18
N LEU A 59 0.55 -2.36 21.67
CA LEU A 59 -0.29 -1.47 20.86
C LEU A 59 0.45 -0.15 20.58
N THR A 60 0.61 0.19 19.30
CA THR A 60 1.27 1.43 18.85
C THR A 60 0.30 2.61 18.87
N SER A 61 0.78 3.76 19.32
CA SER A 61 0.04 5.04 19.21
C SER A 61 -0.20 5.40 17.74
N ASP A 62 -1.32 6.08 17.47
CA ASP A 62 -1.80 6.41 16.12
C ASP A 62 -0.94 7.49 15.47
N ILE A 63 -0.79 8.62 16.14
CA ILE A 63 -0.03 9.76 15.66
C ILE A 63 0.79 10.39 16.79
N VAL A 64 1.98 10.89 16.44
CA VAL A 64 2.78 11.76 17.30
C VAL A 64 3.05 13.07 16.59
N ARG A 65 2.66 14.20 17.20
CA ARG A 65 2.89 15.55 16.67
C ARG A 65 3.98 16.28 17.45
N LEU A 66 4.80 17.05 16.74
CA LEU A 66 5.88 17.84 17.28
C LEU A 66 5.57 19.34 17.10
N ASN A 67 4.75 19.88 17.99
CA ASN A 67 4.29 21.27 17.96
C ASN A 67 5.09 22.10 18.97
N ASP A 68 5.78 23.16 18.52
CA ASP A 68 6.51 24.11 19.38
C ASP A 68 7.42 23.48 20.44
N GLY A 69 8.09 22.39 20.08
CA GLY A 69 8.99 21.65 20.98
C GLY A 69 8.29 20.72 21.98
N LYS A 70 6.96 20.64 21.95
CA LYS A 70 6.17 19.66 22.69
C LYS A 70 5.88 18.44 21.82
N VAL A 71 5.82 17.28 22.47
CA VAL A 71 5.44 16.01 21.86
C VAL A 71 4.01 15.71 22.29
N GLU A 72 3.10 15.66 21.32
CA GLU A 72 1.69 15.31 21.52
C GLU A 72 1.46 13.91 20.95
N GLU A 73 1.23 12.95 21.84
CA GLU A 73 1.04 11.54 21.49
C GLU A 73 -0.45 11.17 21.58
N ALA A 74 -1.01 10.72 20.47
CA ALA A 74 -2.35 10.16 20.41
C ALA A 74 -2.33 8.69 20.84
N LYS A 75 -2.54 8.44 22.15
CA LYS A 75 -2.51 7.11 22.79
C LYS A 75 -3.73 6.22 22.49
N HIS A 76 -4.07 6.11 21.21
CA HIS A 76 -5.04 5.16 20.69
C HIS A 76 -4.50 4.54 19.40
N THR A 77 -5.14 3.48 18.92
CA THR A 77 -4.69 2.70 17.78
C THR A 77 -5.86 2.10 17.02
N SER A 78 -5.61 1.72 15.77
CA SER A 78 -6.55 1.02 14.90
C SER A 78 -6.04 -0.38 14.54
N PRO A 79 -6.90 -1.29 14.06
CA PRO A 79 -6.46 -2.57 13.53
C PRO A 79 -5.41 -2.43 12.40
N THR A 80 -5.51 -1.40 11.56
CA THR A 80 -4.47 -1.10 10.55
C THR A 80 -3.14 -0.73 11.19
N ASN A 81 -3.12 0.16 12.19
CA ASN A 81 -1.88 0.58 12.86
C ASN A 81 -1.21 -0.60 13.59
N ILE A 82 -2.01 -1.47 14.22
CA ILE A 82 -1.51 -2.70 14.83
C ILE A 82 -0.86 -3.59 13.77
N SER A 83 -1.50 -3.76 12.61
CA SER A 83 -0.92 -4.51 11.49
C SER A 83 0.40 -3.89 11.01
N MET A 84 0.42 -2.57 10.82
CA MET A 84 1.60 -1.84 10.39
C MET A 84 2.77 -2.01 11.36
N TYR A 85 2.52 -2.00 12.67
CA TYR A 85 3.52 -2.33 13.67
C TYR A 85 4.00 -3.79 13.54
N MET A 86 3.08 -4.75 13.39
CA MET A 86 3.44 -6.17 13.25
C MET A 86 4.31 -6.42 12.01
N LEU A 87 3.92 -5.88 10.86
CA LEU A 87 4.66 -5.97 9.60
C LEU A 87 6.00 -5.21 9.67
N SER A 88 6.05 -4.07 10.38
CA SER A 88 7.29 -3.32 10.62
C SER A 88 8.25 -4.09 11.53
N THR A 89 7.74 -4.82 12.53
CA THR A 89 8.55 -5.68 13.41
C THR A 89 9.16 -6.85 12.64
N ILE A 90 8.39 -7.48 11.73
CA ILE A 90 8.91 -8.49 10.79
C ILE A 90 9.98 -7.86 9.89
N SER A 91 9.69 -6.69 9.34
CA SER A 91 10.59 -5.95 8.45
C SER A 91 11.93 -5.64 9.14
N ALA A 92 11.89 -5.17 10.38
CA ALA A 92 13.07 -4.87 11.20
C ALA A 92 13.91 -6.13 11.46
N GLU A 93 13.29 -7.27 11.78
CA GLU A 93 14.01 -8.55 11.95
C GLU A 93 14.66 -9.02 10.64
N LYS A 94 13.91 -8.97 9.52
CA LYS A 94 14.43 -9.37 8.20
C LYS A 94 15.52 -8.44 7.68
N MET A 95 15.56 -7.20 8.13
CA MET A 95 16.63 -6.25 7.85
C MET A 95 17.74 -6.24 8.90
N HIS A 96 17.72 -7.18 9.87
CA HIS A 96 18.71 -7.35 10.94
C HIS A 96 18.84 -6.15 11.89
N MET A 97 17.76 -5.38 12.07
CA MET A 97 17.70 -4.26 13.00
C MET A 97 17.41 -4.72 14.42
N ILE A 98 16.62 -5.79 14.57
CA ILE A 98 16.34 -6.48 15.83
C ILE A 98 16.57 -7.97 15.69
N SER A 99 16.75 -8.66 16.82
CA SER A 99 16.89 -10.11 16.83
C SER A 99 15.55 -10.82 16.60
N ARG A 100 15.58 -12.05 16.08
CA ARG A 100 14.38 -12.91 16.00
C ARG A 100 13.70 -13.08 17.35
N LYS A 101 14.48 -13.26 18.42
CA LYS A 101 13.96 -13.41 19.79
C LYS A 101 13.17 -12.18 20.22
N GLU A 102 13.70 -10.99 19.94
CA GLU A 102 13.03 -9.73 20.25
C GLU A 102 11.74 -9.56 19.43
N ALA A 103 11.79 -9.83 18.13
CA ALA A 103 10.62 -9.74 17.25
C ALA A 103 9.49 -10.66 17.72
N VAL A 104 9.81 -11.92 18.06
CA VAL A 104 8.83 -12.88 18.60
C VAL A 104 8.25 -12.38 19.92
N LEU A 105 9.07 -11.84 20.82
CA LEU A 105 8.60 -11.31 22.10
C LEU A 105 7.60 -10.16 21.89
N ARG A 106 7.98 -9.16 21.08
CA ARG A 106 7.14 -8.00 20.73
C ARG A 106 5.80 -8.44 20.15
N LEU A 107 5.82 -9.33 19.15
CA LEU A 107 4.62 -9.84 18.49
C LEU A 107 3.77 -10.70 19.42
N LYS A 108 4.38 -11.50 20.30
CA LYS A 108 3.66 -12.29 21.30
C LYS A 108 2.91 -11.40 22.30
N THR A 109 3.51 -10.27 22.71
CA THR A 109 2.83 -9.27 23.54
C THR A 109 1.59 -8.72 22.84
N THR A 110 1.73 -8.26 21.59
CA THR A 110 0.59 -7.77 20.80
C THR A 110 -0.50 -8.83 20.66
N LEU A 111 -0.14 -10.07 20.32
CA LEU A 111 -1.11 -11.16 20.16
C LEU A 111 -1.84 -11.50 21.47
N HIS A 112 -1.14 -11.44 22.60
CA HIS A 112 -1.76 -11.64 23.92
C HIS A 112 -2.84 -10.58 24.19
N THR A 113 -2.55 -9.32 23.91
CA THR A 113 -3.55 -8.24 24.03
C THR A 113 -4.68 -8.43 23.02
N LEU A 114 -4.39 -8.76 21.76
CA LEU A 114 -5.41 -9.00 20.74
C LEU A 114 -6.39 -10.09 21.14
N ASP A 115 -5.98 -11.15 21.85
CA ASP A 115 -6.92 -12.16 22.37
C ASP A 115 -7.93 -11.57 23.37
N GLN A 116 -7.53 -10.58 24.17
CA GLN A 116 -8.33 -9.98 25.24
C GLN A 116 -9.22 -8.82 24.79
N LEU A 117 -8.87 -8.13 23.70
CA LEU A 117 -9.65 -6.98 23.23
C LEU A 117 -11.12 -7.35 23.00
N LYS A 118 -12.03 -6.43 23.29
CA LYS A 118 -13.44 -6.57 22.91
C LYS A 118 -13.54 -6.62 21.38
N LYS A 119 -14.37 -7.51 20.83
CA LYS A 119 -14.55 -7.77 19.39
C LYS A 119 -16.04 -7.87 19.05
N TRP A 120 -16.38 -7.67 17.78
CA TRP A 120 -17.71 -7.88 17.21
C TRP A 120 -17.59 -8.92 16.10
N ASN A 121 -18.26 -10.08 16.23
CA ASN A 121 -18.15 -11.20 15.27
C ASN A 121 -16.70 -11.59 14.93
N GLY A 122 -15.83 -11.55 15.95
CA GLY A 122 -14.40 -11.77 15.82
C GLY A 122 -13.61 -10.65 15.14
N LEU A 123 -14.26 -9.69 14.50
CA LEU A 123 -13.68 -8.45 14.00
C LEU A 123 -13.41 -7.47 15.14
N PHE A 124 -12.40 -6.63 14.95
CA PHE A 124 -11.94 -5.63 15.89
C PHE A 124 -12.64 -4.29 15.63
N TYR A 125 -12.86 -3.54 16.71
CA TYR A 125 -13.34 -2.17 16.64
C TYR A 125 -12.26 -1.26 16.04
N ASN A 126 -12.69 -0.15 15.46
CA ASN A 126 -11.77 0.74 14.76
C ASN A 126 -10.76 1.42 15.70
N TRP A 127 -11.12 1.62 16.97
CA TRP A 127 -10.30 2.37 17.92
C TRP A 127 -10.19 1.67 19.28
N TYR A 128 -8.95 1.48 19.73
CA TYR A 128 -8.61 1.07 21.09
C TYR A 128 -7.62 2.06 21.68
N ASN A 129 -7.66 2.30 22.98
CA ASN A 129 -6.56 2.99 23.66
C ASN A 129 -5.34 2.06 23.71
N THR A 130 -4.13 2.63 23.78
CA THR A 130 -2.89 1.81 23.79
C THR A 130 -2.74 0.97 25.07
N ASP A 131 -3.53 1.24 26.11
CA ASP A 131 -3.64 0.40 27.31
C ASP A 131 -4.53 -0.85 27.14
N GLY A 132 -5.14 -1.05 25.96
CA GLY A 132 -5.97 -2.20 25.63
C GLY A 132 -7.47 -2.01 25.95
N THR A 133 -7.88 -0.84 26.45
CA THR A 133 -9.31 -0.52 26.61
C THR A 133 -9.95 -0.13 25.29
N LEU A 134 -11.24 -0.42 25.13
CA LEU A 134 -11.99 0.01 23.95
C LEU A 134 -12.20 1.53 24.01
N LYS A 135 -11.88 2.24 22.92
CA LYS A 135 -12.15 3.68 22.82
C LYS A 135 -13.60 3.88 22.38
N THR A 136 -14.41 4.54 23.21
CA THR A 136 -15.86 4.70 22.98
C THR A 136 -16.28 6.10 22.58
N ASP A 137 -15.45 7.12 22.85
CA ASP A 137 -15.83 8.53 22.71
C ASP A 137 -16.06 8.96 21.26
N TRP A 138 -15.60 8.17 20.30
CA TRP A 138 -15.66 8.46 18.85
C TRP A 138 -16.61 7.51 18.11
N GLY A 139 -17.55 6.91 18.85
CA GLY A 139 -18.41 5.85 18.35
C GLY A 139 -17.72 4.49 18.34
N GLN A 140 -18.49 3.46 17.98
CA GLN A 140 -18.04 2.08 17.95
C GLN A 140 -18.29 1.51 16.55
N PHE A 141 -17.26 1.58 15.72
CA PHE A 141 -17.33 1.18 14.32
C PHE A 141 -16.48 -0.06 14.05
N ILE A 142 -16.98 -0.94 13.18
CA ILE A 142 -16.26 -2.10 12.66
C ILE A 142 -15.91 -1.79 11.20
N SER A 143 -14.67 -1.37 10.96
CA SER A 143 -14.15 -1.07 9.62
C SER A 143 -13.79 -2.34 8.88
N GLN A 144 -14.29 -2.50 7.65
CA GLN A 144 -13.93 -3.61 6.78
C GLN A 144 -12.44 -3.57 6.41
N VAL A 145 -11.93 -2.37 6.09
CA VAL A 145 -10.56 -2.15 5.62
C VAL A 145 -9.56 -2.39 6.74
N ASP A 146 -9.82 -1.84 7.93
CA ASP A 146 -8.87 -1.95 9.04
C ASP A 146 -8.70 -3.39 9.50
N ASN A 147 -9.81 -4.11 9.61
CA ASN A 147 -9.76 -5.53 9.94
C ASN A 147 -9.03 -6.33 8.86
N SER A 148 -9.20 -5.99 7.59
CA SER A 148 -8.48 -6.65 6.48
C SER A 148 -6.97 -6.47 6.59
N TRP A 149 -6.52 -5.28 6.96
CA TRP A 149 -5.10 -5.04 7.23
C TRP A 149 -4.61 -5.81 8.45
N LEU A 150 -5.35 -5.87 9.55
CA LEU A 150 -4.99 -6.70 10.69
C LEU A 150 -4.90 -8.18 10.32
N THR A 151 -5.84 -8.70 9.52
CA THR A 151 -5.77 -10.07 9.00
C THR A 151 -4.50 -10.31 8.19
N ALA A 152 -4.10 -9.36 7.33
CA ALA A 152 -2.85 -9.48 6.58
C ALA A 152 -1.60 -9.52 7.48
N GLY A 153 -1.59 -8.70 8.54
CA GLY A 153 -0.55 -8.72 9.57
C GLY A 153 -0.48 -10.07 10.28
N LEU A 154 -1.62 -10.57 10.76
CA LEU A 154 -1.73 -11.87 11.44
C LEU A 154 -1.28 -13.05 10.57
N ILE A 155 -1.75 -13.09 9.32
CA ILE A 155 -1.34 -14.11 8.33
C ILE A 155 0.18 -14.08 8.16
N THR A 156 0.74 -12.91 7.88
CA THR A 156 2.19 -12.77 7.64
C THR A 156 2.98 -13.16 8.88
N THR A 157 2.59 -12.70 10.07
CA THR A 157 3.23 -13.08 11.34
C THR A 157 3.23 -14.60 11.55
N GLY A 158 2.10 -15.27 11.31
CA GLY A 158 2.01 -16.73 11.45
C GLY A 158 2.91 -17.47 10.47
N GLN A 159 3.04 -16.97 9.24
CA GLN A 159 3.91 -17.58 8.21
C GLN A 159 5.40 -17.36 8.50
N VAL A 160 5.79 -16.27 9.16
CA VAL A 160 7.18 -15.98 9.55
C VAL A 160 7.60 -16.72 10.82
N TYR A 161 6.70 -16.80 11.81
CA TYR A 161 6.96 -17.33 13.14
C TYR A 161 6.03 -18.51 13.43
N LYS A 162 6.52 -19.73 13.14
CA LYS A 162 5.78 -20.98 13.35
C LYS A 162 5.26 -21.12 14.78
N GLU A 163 5.99 -20.61 15.75
CA GLU A 163 5.62 -20.59 17.16
C GLU A 163 4.40 -19.69 17.47
N LEU A 164 4.10 -18.70 16.63
CA LEU A 164 2.94 -17.81 16.76
C LEU A 164 1.76 -18.24 15.86
N TYR A 165 2.01 -19.10 14.87
CA TYR A 165 1.01 -19.54 13.89
C TYR A 165 -0.30 -20.07 14.51
N PRO A 166 -0.30 -20.92 15.57
CA PRO A 166 -1.55 -21.39 16.16
C PRO A 166 -2.44 -20.27 16.70
N GLN A 167 -1.85 -19.21 17.25
CA GLN A 167 -2.57 -18.07 17.80
C GLN A 167 -3.08 -17.15 16.69
N THR A 168 -2.22 -16.81 15.72
CA THR A 168 -2.62 -15.94 14.60
C THR A 168 -3.70 -16.61 13.74
N SER A 169 -3.54 -17.90 13.40
CA SER A 169 -4.53 -18.65 12.62
C SER A 169 -5.88 -18.73 13.35
N ARG A 170 -5.89 -18.91 14.67
CA ARG A 170 -7.13 -18.90 15.47
C ARG A 170 -7.83 -17.54 15.41
N LEU A 171 -7.10 -16.44 15.50
CA LEU A 171 -7.66 -15.09 15.38
C LEU A 171 -8.25 -14.87 13.98
N VAL A 172 -7.48 -15.15 12.93
CA VAL A 172 -7.92 -15.02 11.52
C VAL A 172 -9.14 -15.87 11.20
N LYS A 173 -9.24 -17.08 11.76
CA LYS A 173 -10.40 -17.96 11.58
C LYS A 173 -11.68 -17.38 12.21
N LYS A 174 -11.56 -16.65 13.32
CA LYS A 174 -12.70 -16.05 14.02
C LYS A 174 -13.20 -14.75 13.38
N MET A 175 -12.36 -14.04 12.64
CA MET A 175 -12.73 -12.81 11.93
C MET A 175 -13.70 -13.15 10.80
N ASP A 176 -14.99 -12.88 10.99
CA ASP A 176 -16.06 -13.20 10.03
C ASP A 176 -16.45 -11.98 9.21
N TYR A 177 -15.99 -11.94 7.95
CA TYR A 177 -16.30 -10.84 7.04
C TYR A 177 -17.68 -10.95 6.40
N SER A 178 -18.34 -12.10 6.43
CA SER A 178 -19.63 -12.30 5.75
C SER A 178 -20.70 -11.31 6.22
N THR A 179 -20.58 -10.85 7.47
CA THR A 179 -21.48 -9.88 8.11
C THR A 179 -21.36 -8.45 7.59
N LEU A 180 -20.28 -8.12 6.87
CA LEU A 180 -20.08 -6.82 6.21
C LEU A 180 -20.35 -6.88 4.70
N TYR A 181 -20.62 -8.07 4.17
CA TYR A 181 -20.87 -8.31 2.75
C TYR A 181 -22.35 -8.11 2.42
N ASP A 182 -22.62 -7.38 1.35
CA ASP A 182 -23.95 -7.21 0.80
C ASP A 182 -24.12 -8.20 -0.37
N PRO A 183 -24.88 -9.30 -0.20
CA PRO A 183 -25.04 -10.30 -1.25
C PRO A 183 -25.92 -9.83 -2.41
N GLU A 184 -26.75 -8.80 -2.23
CA GLU A 184 -27.62 -8.27 -3.29
C GLU A 184 -26.80 -7.47 -4.31
N VAL A 185 -25.87 -6.66 -3.82
CA VAL A 185 -24.91 -5.91 -4.66
C VAL A 185 -23.67 -6.74 -5.01
N GLY A 186 -23.35 -7.72 -4.16
CA GLY A 186 -22.15 -8.53 -4.24
C GLY A 186 -20.86 -7.76 -3.94
N GLN A 187 -20.94 -6.77 -3.05
CA GLN A 187 -19.85 -5.90 -2.63
C GLN A 187 -19.81 -5.76 -1.12
N PHE A 188 -18.67 -5.37 -0.56
CA PHE A 188 -18.59 -5.03 0.86
C PHE A 188 -19.20 -3.67 1.15
N ARG A 189 -19.87 -3.55 2.30
CA ARG A 189 -20.14 -2.26 2.93
C ARG A 189 -18.85 -1.70 3.52
N GLY A 190 -18.81 -0.37 3.71
CA GLY A 190 -17.71 0.32 4.39
C GLY A 190 -17.41 -0.26 5.78
N GLY A 191 -18.48 -0.59 6.51
CA GLY A 191 -18.39 -1.25 7.80
C GLY A 191 -19.73 -1.28 8.52
N TYR A 192 -19.67 -1.49 9.83
CA TYR A 192 -20.84 -1.58 10.70
C TYR A 192 -20.71 -0.63 11.90
N ASP A 193 -21.70 0.23 12.10
CA ASP A 193 -21.84 1.06 13.28
C ASP A 193 -22.60 0.28 14.36
N VAL A 194 -21.89 -0.04 15.44
CA VAL A 194 -22.40 -0.88 16.54
C VAL A 194 -23.44 -0.13 17.39
N VAL A 195 -23.36 1.19 17.45
CA VAL A 195 -24.27 2.01 18.27
C VAL A 195 -25.64 2.11 17.61
N THR A 196 -25.66 2.36 16.31
CA THR A 196 -26.89 2.48 15.51
C THR A 196 -27.41 1.13 15.02
N GLY A 197 -26.56 0.11 15.04
CA GLY A 197 -26.89 -1.24 14.57
C GLY A 197 -27.01 -1.35 13.05
N LYS A 198 -26.30 -0.50 12.30
CA LYS A 198 -26.44 -0.36 10.85
C LYS A 198 -25.12 -0.53 10.12
N LEU A 199 -25.20 -1.17 8.95
CA LEU A 199 -24.13 -1.10 7.95
C LEU A 199 -24.10 0.30 7.33
N THR A 200 -22.94 0.71 6.81
CA THR A 200 -22.82 1.97 6.07
C THR A 200 -23.68 1.96 4.80
N ASP A 201 -24.20 3.11 4.41
CA ASP A 201 -25.03 3.22 3.19
C ASP A 201 -24.23 3.00 1.90
N HIS A 202 -22.92 3.27 1.92
CA HIS A 202 -22.02 3.09 0.78
C HIS A 202 -21.37 1.70 0.76
N HIS A 203 -20.89 1.32 -0.44
CA HIS A 203 -20.11 0.11 -0.69
C HIS A 203 -18.67 0.44 -1.09
N TYR A 204 -17.75 -0.46 -0.77
CA TYR A 204 -16.41 -0.48 -1.37
C TYR A 204 -16.47 -1.18 -2.73
N GLY A 205 -16.98 -0.46 -3.72
CA GLY A 205 -17.17 -0.96 -5.08
C GLY A 205 -16.03 -0.64 -6.04
N MET A 206 -15.22 0.39 -5.79
CA MET A 206 -14.08 0.71 -6.66
C MET A 206 -12.97 -0.34 -6.49
N PHE A 207 -12.49 -0.87 -7.61
CA PHE A 207 -11.52 -1.97 -7.62
C PHE A 207 -10.10 -1.50 -7.28
N TYR A 208 -9.67 -0.37 -7.85
CA TYR A 208 -8.30 0.11 -7.70
C TYR A 208 -8.13 1.03 -6.48
N THR A 209 -8.57 0.53 -5.32
CA THR A 209 -8.44 1.18 -4.00
C THR A 209 -7.95 0.18 -2.95
N GLU A 210 -7.64 0.66 -1.74
CA GLU A 210 -7.11 -0.14 -0.64
C GLU A 210 -8.04 -1.25 -0.09
N PRO A 211 -9.39 -1.13 -0.12
CA PRO A 211 -10.30 -2.14 0.40
C PRO A 211 -10.23 -3.47 -0.37
N ARG A 212 -9.67 -3.47 -1.59
CA ARG A 212 -9.51 -4.69 -2.40
C ARG A 212 -8.73 -5.79 -1.69
N LEU A 213 -7.84 -5.43 -0.75
CA LEU A 213 -7.14 -6.41 0.07
C LEU A 213 -8.13 -7.23 0.90
N GLY A 214 -9.15 -6.59 1.46
CA GLY A 214 -10.21 -7.25 2.22
C GLY A 214 -11.04 -8.20 1.36
N SER A 215 -11.39 -7.78 0.15
CA SER A 215 -12.02 -8.63 -0.85
C SER A 215 -11.20 -9.89 -1.15
N TYR A 216 -9.89 -9.71 -1.41
CA TYR A 216 -8.97 -10.82 -1.67
C TYR A 216 -8.90 -11.80 -0.49
N ILE A 217 -8.75 -11.29 0.72
CA ILE A 217 -8.65 -12.08 1.96
C ILE A 217 -9.95 -12.83 2.24
N ALA A 218 -11.11 -12.16 2.14
CA ALA A 218 -12.41 -12.75 2.43
C ALA A 218 -12.74 -13.90 1.46
N ILE A 219 -12.44 -13.74 0.16
CA ILE A 219 -12.56 -14.83 -0.82
C ILE A 219 -11.64 -15.99 -0.47
N GLY A 220 -10.38 -15.70 -0.10
CA GLY A 220 -9.41 -16.72 0.30
C GLY A 220 -9.80 -17.50 1.57
N LYS A 221 -10.48 -16.82 2.51
CA LYS A 221 -11.09 -17.42 3.69
C LYS A 221 -12.34 -18.24 3.35
N GLY A 222 -13.03 -17.88 2.28
CA GLY A 222 -14.33 -18.46 1.90
C GLY A 222 -15.50 -17.77 2.60
N ASP A 223 -15.29 -16.58 3.18
CA ASP A 223 -16.34 -15.81 3.86
C ASP A 223 -17.30 -15.18 2.85
N VAL A 224 -16.84 -14.92 1.62
CA VAL A 224 -17.65 -14.36 0.53
C VAL A 224 -17.46 -15.14 -0.78
N PRO A 225 -18.47 -15.11 -1.67
CA PRO A 225 -18.37 -15.70 -3.01
C PRO A 225 -17.19 -15.15 -3.81
N ARG A 226 -16.62 -16.00 -4.67
CA ARG A 226 -15.48 -15.65 -5.52
C ARG A 226 -15.80 -14.58 -6.57
N ASP A 227 -17.03 -14.58 -7.07
CA ASP A 227 -17.51 -13.63 -8.08
C ASP A 227 -17.58 -12.18 -7.57
N HIS A 228 -17.50 -11.95 -6.24
CA HIS A 228 -17.32 -10.65 -5.61
C HIS A 228 -16.18 -9.84 -6.26
N TRP A 229 -15.07 -10.50 -6.62
CA TRP A 229 -13.91 -9.86 -7.24
C TRP A 229 -14.24 -9.16 -8.56
N TRP A 230 -15.16 -9.75 -9.33
CA TRP A 230 -15.58 -9.26 -10.64
C TRP A 230 -16.71 -8.23 -10.54
N LYS A 231 -17.40 -8.15 -9.40
CA LYS A 231 -18.45 -7.15 -9.14
C LYS A 231 -17.92 -5.78 -8.75
N MET A 232 -16.60 -5.65 -8.51
CA MET A 232 -15.97 -4.35 -8.27
C MET A 232 -15.65 -3.61 -9.59
N TYR A 233 -15.89 -2.32 -9.58
CA TYR A 233 -15.75 -1.40 -10.71
C TYR A 233 -14.28 -1.09 -11.01
N ARG A 234 -13.82 -1.38 -12.24
CA ARG A 234 -12.54 -0.86 -12.75
C ARG A 234 -12.68 0.65 -12.97
N THR A 235 -13.76 1.05 -13.64
CA THR A 235 -14.30 2.41 -13.61
C THR A 235 -15.79 2.33 -13.29
N LEU A 236 -16.38 3.46 -12.92
CA LEU A 236 -17.82 3.53 -12.75
C LEU A 236 -18.57 3.36 -14.10
N PRO A 237 -19.87 3.03 -14.07
CA PRO A 237 -20.70 2.95 -15.28
C PRO A 237 -20.62 4.24 -16.11
N LYS A 238 -20.68 4.10 -17.44
CA LYS A 238 -20.56 5.24 -18.37
C LYS A 238 -21.68 6.27 -18.21
N GLU A 239 -22.82 5.81 -17.72
CA GLU A 239 -24.03 6.58 -17.50
C GLU A 239 -23.90 7.52 -16.28
N TRP A 240 -22.90 7.33 -15.43
CA TRP A 240 -22.65 8.16 -14.25
C TRP A 240 -21.69 9.29 -14.61
N ASP A 241 -22.21 10.37 -15.18
CA ASP A 241 -21.44 11.47 -15.75
C ASP A 241 -20.78 12.43 -14.74
N TRP A 242 -21.03 12.24 -13.44
CA TRP A 242 -20.38 13.00 -12.37
C TRP A 242 -18.90 12.65 -12.19
N GLN A 243 -18.47 11.47 -12.66
CA GLN A 243 -17.09 11.01 -12.54
C GLN A 243 -16.15 11.88 -13.41
N SER A 244 -14.86 11.98 -13.06
CA SER A 244 -13.95 12.95 -13.66
C SER A 244 -13.76 12.82 -15.18
N GLN A 245 -14.01 11.64 -15.75
CA GLN A 245 -13.92 11.36 -17.19
C GLN A 245 -14.94 10.28 -17.56
N ILE A 246 -15.59 10.38 -18.72
CA ILE A 246 -16.41 9.26 -19.21
C ILE A 246 -15.49 8.11 -19.63
N PRO A 247 -15.60 6.91 -19.02
CA PRO A 247 -14.67 5.83 -19.28
C PRO A 247 -14.90 5.16 -20.64
N GLU A 248 -13.79 4.74 -21.25
CA GLU A 248 -13.79 3.91 -22.45
C GLU A 248 -13.37 2.48 -22.12
N GLY A 249 -13.85 1.49 -22.88
CA GLY A 249 -13.47 0.11 -22.65
C GLY A 249 -14.47 -0.90 -23.23
N PRO A 250 -14.08 -2.17 -23.34
CA PRO A 250 -14.97 -3.27 -23.64
C PRO A 250 -15.64 -3.82 -22.37
N THR A 251 -16.74 -4.55 -22.54
CA THR A 251 -17.24 -5.48 -21.52
C THR A 251 -16.69 -6.87 -21.81
N VAL A 252 -16.14 -7.52 -20.80
CA VAL A 252 -15.54 -8.85 -20.87
C VAL A 252 -16.19 -9.74 -19.81
N GLU A 253 -16.46 -11.00 -20.14
CA GLU A 253 -17.02 -11.95 -19.19
C GLU A 253 -15.92 -12.64 -18.39
N TYR A 254 -16.03 -12.64 -17.05
CA TYR A 254 -15.16 -13.37 -16.13
C TYR A 254 -16.00 -14.20 -15.17
N ASP A 255 -15.78 -15.51 -15.13
CA ASP A 255 -16.50 -16.44 -14.24
C ASP A 255 -18.04 -16.24 -14.27
N GLY A 256 -18.60 -15.93 -15.45
CA GLY A 256 -20.04 -15.65 -15.64
C GLY A 256 -20.50 -14.25 -15.24
N VAL A 257 -19.59 -13.34 -14.88
CA VAL A 257 -19.88 -11.94 -14.55
C VAL A 257 -19.44 -11.04 -15.70
N PRO A 258 -20.33 -10.20 -16.26
CA PRO A 258 -19.93 -9.17 -17.22
C PRO A 258 -19.20 -8.04 -16.49
N VAL A 259 -17.93 -7.84 -16.82
CA VAL A 259 -17.08 -6.80 -16.25
C VAL A 259 -16.82 -5.73 -17.30
N PHE A 260 -17.17 -4.49 -16.97
CA PHE A 260 -16.78 -3.36 -17.78
C PHE A 260 -15.30 -3.01 -17.49
N GLU A 261 -14.42 -3.38 -18.41
CA GLU A 261 -12.99 -3.09 -18.37
C GLU A 261 -12.74 -1.65 -18.80
N GLY A 262 -13.29 -0.70 -18.05
CA GLY A 262 -13.15 0.72 -18.33
C GLY A 262 -11.77 1.27 -17.95
N HIS A 263 -11.35 2.32 -18.66
CA HIS A 263 -10.15 3.08 -18.35
C HIS A 263 -10.37 4.58 -18.58
N TYR A 264 -9.53 5.37 -17.93
CA TYR A 264 -9.33 6.79 -18.17
C TYR A 264 -8.04 7.01 -18.96
N GLU A 265 -7.83 8.22 -19.46
CA GLU A 265 -6.59 8.60 -20.14
C GLU A 265 -6.05 9.94 -19.62
N TYR A 266 -4.76 9.97 -19.27
CA TYR A 266 -4.08 11.20 -18.88
C TYR A 266 -2.66 11.16 -19.42
N LYS A 267 -2.22 12.27 -20.04
CA LYS A 267 -0.91 12.37 -20.71
C LYS A 267 -0.64 11.24 -21.72
N GLY A 268 -1.65 10.86 -22.50
CA GLY A 268 -1.53 9.81 -23.51
C GLY A 268 -1.33 8.40 -22.94
N LYS A 269 -1.61 8.20 -21.63
CA LYS A 269 -1.53 6.90 -20.96
C LYS A 269 -2.90 6.54 -20.42
N LYS A 270 -3.38 5.36 -20.81
CA LYS A 270 -4.59 4.76 -20.26
C LYS A 270 -4.35 4.21 -18.85
N TYR A 271 -5.30 4.26 -17.96
CA TYR A 271 -5.18 3.68 -16.61
C TYR A 271 -6.55 3.43 -16.00
N VAL A 272 -6.60 2.56 -14.99
CA VAL A 272 -7.76 2.35 -14.14
C VAL A 272 -7.62 3.31 -12.95
N PRO A 273 -8.55 4.27 -12.74
CA PRO A 273 -8.44 5.29 -11.70
C PRO A 273 -8.69 4.71 -10.30
N SER A 274 -8.12 5.34 -9.27
CA SER A 274 -8.57 5.11 -7.88
C SER A 274 -9.80 5.98 -7.60
N TRP A 275 -10.27 6.07 -6.35
CA TRP A 275 -11.38 6.96 -6.02
C TRP A 275 -10.92 8.43 -6.01
N GLY A 276 -9.89 8.74 -5.22
CA GLY A 276 -9.35 10.09 -5.06
C GLY A 276 -8.16 10.44 -5.94
N GLY A 277 -7.44 9.46 -6.48
CA GLY A 277 -6.17 9.65 -7.22
C GLY A 277 -4.93 9.64 -6.32
N SER A 278 -5.07 9.24 -5.06
CA SER A 278 -3.95 9.14 -4.13
C SER A 278 -3.07 7.92 -4.41
N MET A 279 -1.83 7.95 -3.92
CA MET A 279 -0.91 6.82 -4.07
C MET A 279 -1.30 5.65 -3.16
N PHE A 280 -1.76 5.96 -1.95
CA PHE A 280 -2.19 4.98 -0.94
C PHE A 280 -3.26 4.03 -1.46
N GLU A 281 -4.37 4.56 -1.99
CA GLU A 281 -5.49 3.75 -2.50
C GLU A 281 -5.01 2.70 -3.51
N GLY A 282 -4.16 3.13 -4.44
CA GLY A 282 -3.65 2.27 -5.51
C GLY A 282 -2.60 1.27 -5.01
N LEU A 283 -1.60 1.72 -4.26
CA LEU A 283 -0.37 0.95 -4.07
C LEU A 283 -0.21 0.31 -2.69
N MET A 284 -0.97 0.72 -1.68
CA MET A 284 -0.87 0.13 -0.34
C MET A 284 -1.10 -1.40 -0.36
N PRO A 285 -2.12 -1.96 -1.06
CA PRO A 285 -2.29 -3.42 -1.13
C PRO A 285 -1.05 -4.15 -1.67
N GLY A 286 -0.24 -3.50 -2.51
CA GLY A 286 1.03 -4.00 -3.04
C GLY A 286 2.11 -4.27 -1.97
N LEU A 287 1.91 -3.85 -0.72
CA LEU A 287 2.77 -4.21 0.42
C LEU A 287 2.69 -5.70 0.76
N VAL A 288 1.52 -6.32 0.57
CA VAL A 288 1.27 -7.75 0.87
C VAL A 288 0.85 -8.54 -0.37
N LEU A 289 0.16 -7.92 -1.32
CA LEU A 289 -0.19 -8.52 -2.61
C LEU A 289 0.97 -8.37 -3.61
N ASN A 290 1.41 -9.49 -4.22
CA ASN A 290 2.44 -9.44 -5.25
C ASN A 290 1.84 -9.16 -6.64
N GLU A 291 1.21 -8.01 -6.78
CA GLU A 291 0.49 -7.57 -7.99
C GLU A 291 1.45 -7.41 -9.18
N LYS A 292 2.66 -6.91 -8.93
CA LYS A 292 3.70 -6.81 -9.95
C LYS A 292 4.08 -8.18 -10.56
N LYS A 293 4.02 -9.26 -9.77
CA LYS A 293 4.31 -10.62 -10.24
C LYS A 293 3.09 -11.28 -10.87
N TYR A 294 1.95 -11.24 -10.18
CA TYR A 294 0.77 -12.02 -10.56
C TYR A 294 -0.15 -11.30 -11.54
N SER A 295 -0.23 -9.97 -11.48
CA SER A 295 -1.14 -9.15 -12.28
C SER A 295 -0.37 -8.21 -13.23
N LYS A 296 0.63 -8.75 -13.93
CA LYS A 296 1.57 -7.97 -14.76
C LYS A 296 0.92 -7.04 -15.77
N ASN A 297 -0.21 -7.47 -16.33
CA ASN A 297 -0.93 -6.79 -17.41
C ASN A 297 -2.11 -5.94 -16.93
N ALA A 298 -2.43 -5.99 -15.63
CA ALA A 298 -3.52 -5.23 -15.02
C ALA A 298 -2.98 -4.43 -13.83
N LEU A 299 -3.21 -4.85 -12.58
CA LEU A 299 -2.80 -4.08 -11.39
C LEU A 299 -1.31 -3.75 -11.38
N GLY A 300 -0.43 -4.68 -11.78
CA GLY A 300 1.00 -4.42 -11.87
C GLY A 300 1.38 -3.35 -12.89
N LEU A 301 0.71 -3.32 -14.05
CA LEU A 301 0.87 -2.27 -15.06
C LEU A 301 0.24 -0.95 -14.60
N ASN A 302 -0.94 -1.03 -13.99
CA ASN A 302 -1.66 0.13 -13.50
C ASN A 302 -0.90 0.83 -12.38
N ASN A 303 -0.35 0.08 -11.41
CA ASN A 303 0.53 0.60 -10.36
C ASN A 303 1.72 1.36 -10.96
N ALA A 304 2.38 0.79 -11.98
CA ALA A 304 3.49 1.45 -12.66
C ALA A 304 3.05 2.76 -13.35
N ARG A 305 1.87 2.76 -13.97
CA ARG A 305 1.30 3.95 -14.62
C ARG A 305 0.85 5.01 -13.61
N HIS A 306 0.25 4.62 -12.50
CA HIS A 306 -0.15 5.52 -11.42
C HIS A 306 1.06 6.29 -10.87
N VAL A 307 2.16 5.57 -10.62
CA VAL A 307 3.45 6.20 -10.22
C VAL A 307 3.96 7.16 -11.29
N GLN A 308 4.02 6.73 -12.55
CA GLN A 308 4.48 7.56 -13.66
C GLN A 308 3.63 8.83 -13.82
N LEU A 309 2.32 8.71 -13.67
CA LEU A 309 1.38 9.80 -13.85
C LEU A 309 1.37 10.75 -12.66
N GLN A 310 1.56 10.28 -11.41
CA GLN A 310 1.78 11.19 -10.28
C GLN A 310 3.07 12.02 -10.46
N ILE A 311 4.16 11.39 -10.94
CA ILE A 311 5.40 12.11 -11.26
C ILE A 311 5.17 13.13 -12.39
N ALA A 312 4.44 12.73 -13.44
CA ALA A 312 4.10 13.62 -14.55
C ALA A 312 3.21 14.80 -14.10
N PHE A 313 2.26 14.55 -13.20
CA PHE A 313 1.40 15.56 -12.61
C PHE A 313 2.21 16.60 -11.82
N ALA A 314 3.11 16.16 -10.92
CA ALA A 314 4.00 17.08 -10.22
C ALA A 314 4.84 17.93 -11.18
N LYS A 315 5.36 17.33 -12.25
CA LYS A 315 6.11 18.06 -13.30
C LYS A 315 5.24 19.07 -14.03
N GLU A 316 4.01 18.72 -14.39
CA GLU A 316 3.05 19.65 -15.00
C GLU A 316 2.77 20.86 -14.10
N LYS A 317 2.60 20.61 -12.79
CA LYS A 317 2.35 21.66 -11.79
C LYS A 317 3.58 22.48 -11.41
N GLY A 318 4.77 22.09 -11.90
CA GLY A 318 6.03 22.72 -11.53
C GLY A 318 6.48 22.42 -10.09
N TYR A 319 5.99 21.35 -9.49
CA TYR A 319 6.35 20.97 -8.12
C TYR A 319 7.73 20.29 -8.10
N PRO A 320 8.61 20.65 -7.14
CA PRO A 320 9.97 20.11 -7.07
C PRO A 320 10.00 18.66 -6.55
N VAL A 321 8.90 18.20 -5.96
CA VAL A 321 8.72 16.86 -5.38
C VAL A 321 7.34 16.32 -5.74
N TRP A 322 7.16 15.02 -5.61
CA TRP A 322 5.90 14.30 -5.84
C TRP A 322 5.59 13.35 -4.68
N GLY A 323 4.42 12.70 -4.73
CA GLY A 323 3.96 11.76 -3.70
C GLY A 323 2.67 12.24 -3.07
N PHE A 324 1.57 12.23 -3.83
CA PHE A 324 0.29 12.74 -3.37
C PHE A 324 -0.51 11.61 -2.74
N SER A 325 -0.79 11.74 -1.46
CA SER A 325 -1.56 10.77 -0.70
C SER A 325 -2.10 11.40 0.58
N PRO A 326 -3.23 10.90 1.14
CA PRO A 326 -3.70 11.32 2.45
C PRO A 326 -2.59 11.24 3.51
N SER A 327 -2.55 12.26 4.36
CA SER A 327 -1.55 12.43 5.42
C SER A 327 -2.03 13.49 6.42
N ALA A 328 -1.39 13.54 7.58
CA ALA A 328 -1.54 14.60 8.54
C ALA A 328 -1.15 15.96 7.96
N THR A 329 -1.93 16.97 8.31
CA THR A 329 -1.58 18.40 8.19
C THR A 329 -1.00 18.89 9.53
N PRO A 330 -0.50 20.14 9.63
CA PRO A 330 -0.01 20.68 10.90
C PRO A 330 -1.02 20.54 12.05
N ASP A 331 -2.30 20.72 11.75
CA ASP A 331 -3.41 20.81 12.70
C ASP A 331 -4.46 19.69 12.57
N GLY A 332 -4.34 18.82 11.58
CA GLY A 332 -5.37 17.83 11.27
C GLY A 332 -4.92 16.74 10.30
N TYR A 333 -5.83 16.38 9.40
CA TYR A 333 -5.65 15.34 8.38
C TYR A 333 -6.42 15.75 7.13
N SER A 334 -5.90 15.42 5.95
CA SER A 334 -6.57 15.71 4.68
C SER A 334 -6.18 14.73 3.60
N GLU A 335 -7.03 14.58 2.58
CA GLU A 335 -6.74 13.75 1.42
C GLU A 335 -6.06 14.54 0.30
N PHE A 336 -4.91 14.03 -0.16
CA PHE A 336 -4.15 14.61 -1.26
C PHE A 336 -4.01 13.63 -2.42
N ALA A 337 -4.06 14.13 -3.64
CA ALA A 337 -3.99 13.31 -4.84
C ALA A 337 -3.34 14.03 -6.02
N ALA A 338 -2.90 13.24 -7.00
CA ALA A 338 -2.83 13.72 -8.36
C ALA A 338 -4.25 13.65 -8.94
N THR A 339 -4.99 14.76 -8.84
CA THR A 339 -6.45 14.82 -9.12
C THR A 339 -6.91 14.06 -10.37
N PRO A 340 -6.22 14.13 -11.54
CA PRO A 340 -6.66 13.40 -12.72
C PRO A 340 -6.77 11.88 -12.51
N LEU A 341 -6.01 11.32 -11.57
CA LEU A 341 -5.95 9.86 -11.34
C LEU A 341 -7.11 9.32 -10.50
N GLY A 342 -7.99 10.19 -10.01
CA GLY A 342 -9.18 9.82 -9.27
C GLY A 342 -10.42 9.74 -10.15
N THR A 343 -11.39 8.96 -9.69
CA THR A 343 -12.75 8.91 -10.23
C THR A 343 -13.56 10.11 -9.79
N SER A 344 -13.45 10.49 -8.51
CA SER A 344 -13.95 11.77 -7.98
C SER A 344 -12.86 12.83 -8.03
N GLY A 345 -11.62 12.43 -7.68
CA GLY A 345 -10.44 13.29 -7.71
C GLY A 345 -10.35 14.22 -6.50
N TYR A 346 -9.48 13.90 -5.55
CA TYR A 346 -9.22 14.81 -4.43
C TYR A 346 -8.53 16.08 -4.91
N LYS A 347 -8.73 17.15 -4.13
CA LYS A 347 -8.17 18.46 -4.44
C LYS A 347 -6.64 18.42 -4.38
N ASP A 348 -6.01 18.90 -5.44
CA ASP A 348 -4.60 19.23 -5.44
C ASP A 348 -4.38 20.60 -4.78
N ASP A 349 -3.66 20.61 -3.67
CA ASP A 349 -3.19 21.82 -3.02
C ASP A 349 -1.65 21.93 -2.99
N GLY A 350 -0.94 20.96 -3.59
CA GLY A 350 0.53 20.87 -3.57
C GLY A 350 1.11 20.21 -2.32
N THR A 351 0.31 19.61 -1.45
CA THR A 351 0.83 18.82 -0.32
C THR A 351 1.25 17.43 -0.78
N VAL A 352 2.46 17.04 -0.40
CA VAL A 352 3.03 15.71 -0.67
C VAL A 352 3.44 15.03 0.62
N THR A 353 3.58 13.71 0.55
CA THR A 353 3.96 12.87 1.67
C THR A 353 5.00 11.83 1.26
N ALA A 354 5.88 11.48 2.19
CA ALA A 354 7.00 10.61 1.93
C ALA A 354 6.57 9.16 1.67
N HIS A 355 5.58 8.60 2.39
CA HIS A 355 5.18 7.20 2.21
C HIS A 355 4.70 6.91 0.79
N ALA A 356 4.05 7.87 0.13
CA ALA A 356 3.67 7.76 -1.27
C ALA A 356 4.88 7.51 -2.19
N SER A 357 6.03 8.13 -1.90
CA SER A 357 7.28 7.85 -2.61
C SER A 357 7.79 6.45 -2.32
N PHE A 358 7.72 5.99 -1.06
CA PHE A 358 8.21 4.66 -0.69
C PHE A 358 7.35 3.54 -1.29
N LEU A 359 6.03 3.71 -1.37
CA LEU A 359 5.12 2.77 -2.06
C LEU A 359 5.52 2.54 -3.53
N ALA A 360 6.15 3.54 -4.16
CA ALA A 360 6.59 3.49 -5.55
C ALA A 360 7.95 2.81 -5.78
N LEU A 361 8.66 2.35 -4.73
CA LEU A 361 10.02 1.80 -4.81
C LEU A 361 10.16 0.66 -5.83
N ASP A 362 9.15 -0.19 -5.98
CA ASP A 362 9.18 -1.29 -6.95
C ASP A 362 9.01 -0.86 -8.40
N TYR A 363 8.49 0.34 -8.64
CA TYR A 363 8.11 0.81 -9.97
C TYR A 363 9.05 1.89 -10.51
N ALA A 364 9.60 2.74 -9.62
CA ALA A 364 10.46 3.85 -10.01
C ALA A 364 11.57 4.15 -8.99
N PRO A 365 12.46 3.18 -8.65
CA PRO A 365 13.44 3.35 -7.57
C PRO A 365 14.36 4.56 -7.75
N ASP A 366 14.81 4.85 -8.97
CA ASP A 366 15.66 6.02 -9.25
C ASP A 366 14.91 7.34 -9.05
N ALA A 367 13.61 7.38 -9.37
CA ALA A 367 12.78 8.55 -9.12
C ALA A 367 12.52 8.75 -7.63
N VAL A 368 12.30 7.65 -6.89
CA VAL A 368 12.17 7.67 -5.43
C VAL A 368 13.45 8.19 -4.79
N ALA A 369 14.63 7.68 -5.18
CA ALA A 369 15.91 8.14 -4.66
C ALA A 369 16.11 9.65 -4.82
N LYS A 370 15.75 10.20 -5.99
CA LYS A 370 15.81 11.65 -6.23
C LYS A 370 14.80 12.41 -5.36
N ASN A 371 13.58 11.91 -5.26
CA ASN A 371 12.50 12.58 -4.54
C ASN A 371 12.76 12.63 -3.04
N ILE A 372 13.18 11.53 -2.40
CA ILE A 372 13.46 11.51 -0.96
C ILE A 372 14.63 12.42 -0.58
N ASN A 373 15.63 12.54 -1.45
CA ASN A 373 16.73 13.47 -1.27
C ASN A 373 16.26 14.92 -1.36
N GLN A 374 15.32 15.23 -2.25
CA GLN A 374 14.72 16.55 -2.34
C GLN A 374 13.82 16.85 -1.13
N LEU A 375 13.00 15.89 -0.66
CA LEU A 375 12.21 16.01 0.56
C LEU A 375 13.09 16.32 1.79
N ARG A 376 14.25 15.65 1.92
CA ARG A 376 15.25 15.95 2.96
C ARG A 376 15.78 17.37 2.89
N LYS A 377 16.13 17.85 1.70
CA LYS A 377 16.55 19.26 1.49
C LYS A 377 15.46 20.26 1.88
N MET A 378 14.19 19.85 1.73
CA MET A 378 13.01 20.61 2.15
C MET A 378 12.63 20.38 3.62
N LYS A 379 13.55 19.84 4.43
CA LYS A 379 13.41 19.67 5.90
C LYS A 379 12.29 18.71 6.33
N ALA A 380 11.84 17.81 5.45
CA ALA A 380 10.81 16.82 5.75
C ALA A 380 11.35 15.54 6.44
N TYR A 381 12.51 15.60 7.12
CA TYR A 381 13.12 14.46 7.80
C TYR A 381 13.50 14.82 9.23
N GLY A 382 13.14 13.96 10.18
CA GLY A 382 13.35 14.15 11.60
C GLY A 382 13.84 12.88 12.30
N LYS A 383 13.65 12.85 13.63
CA LYS A 383 14.14 11.78 14.51
C LYS A 383 13.68 10.39 14.09
N HIS A 384 12.43 10.26 13.65
CA HIS A 384 11.83 8.98 13.30
C HIS A 384 11.70 8.80 11.78
N GLY A 385 12.65 9.33 11.01
CA GLY A 385 12.58 9.29 9.55
C GLY A 385 11.80 10.48 8.98
N PHE A 386 11.05 10.26 7.91
CA PHE A 386 10.30 11.34 7.26
C PHE A 386 9.13 11.82 8.11
N TYR A 387 8.90 13.12 8.13
CA TYR A 387 7.65 13.70 8.63
C TYR A 387 6.51 13.43 7.66
N ASP A 388 5.29 13.53 8.19
CA ASP A 388 4.08 13.07 7.53
C ASP A 388 3.75 13.81 6.22
N SER A 389 3.94 15.14 6.17
CA SER A 389 3.66 15.89 4.93
C SER A 389 4.46 17.17 4.79
N LEU A 390 4.51 17.66 3.55
CA LEU A 390 5.15 18.91 3.13
C LEU A 390 4.28 19.60 2.09
N SER A 391 3.90 20.84 2.33
CA SER A 391 3.30 21.69 1.30
C SER A 391 4.39 22.28 0.41
N VAL A 392 4.39 21.96 -0.88
CA VAL A 392 5.39 22.49 -1.82
C VAL A 392 5.20 23.98 -2.12
N LYS A 393 4.02 24.54 -1.79
CA LYS A 393 3.70 25.96 -2.01
C LYS A 393 4.23 26.83 -0.88
N SER A 394 3.95 26.46 0.37
CA SER A 394 4.40 27.24 1.55
C SER A 394 5.76 26.80 2.07
N GLY A 395 6.21 25.57 1.76
CA GLY A 395 7.37 24.95 2.39
C GLY A 395 7.10 24.46 3.82
N GLU A 396 5.84 24.52 4.26
CA GLU A 396 5.44 24.06 5.59
C GLU A 396 5.48 22.54 5.68
N VAL A 397 6.08 22.04 6.76
CA VAL A 397 6.21 20.61 7.06
C VAL A 397 5.29 20.31 8.24
N ALA A 398 4.33 19.40 8.05
CA ALA A 398 3.57 18.84 9.17
C ALA A 398 4.49 17.90 9.95
N LYS A 399 5.07 18.39 11.05
CA LYS A 399 5.97 17.61 11.90
C LYS A 399 5.21 16.60 12.74
N ALA A 400 4.66 15.61 12.08
CA ALA A 400 3.98 14.48 12.69
C ALA A 400 4.57 13.17 12.16
N TYR A 401 4.28 12.08 12.87
CA TYR A 401 4.50 10.71 12.42
C TYR A 401 3.22 9.91 12.65
N LEU A 402 2.56 9.48 11.59
CA LEU A 402 1.47 8.51 11.64
C LEU A 402 2.01 7.08 11.66
N ALA A 403 1.53 6.23 12.57
CA ALA A 403 1.91 4.81 12.60
C ALA A 403 1.63 4.10 11.28
N LEU A 404 0.52 4.45 10.63
CA LEU A 404 0.15 3.97 9.31
C LEU A 404 1.24 4.27 8.27
N ASP A 405 1.62 5.55 8.16
CA ASP A 405 2.54 6.03 7.13
C ASP A 405 3.98 5.53 7.38
N GLN A 406 4.40 5.54 8.65
CA GLN A 406 5.67 4.94 9.08
C GLN A 406 5.72 3.44 8.78
N GLY A 407 4.61 2.73 8.96
CA GLY A 407 4.47 1.33 8.61
C GLY A 407 4.61 1.08 7.11
N MET A 408 3.94 1.88 6.29
CA MET A 408 4.06 1.79 4.83
C MET A 408 5.49 2.04 4.36
N ILE A 409 6.21 3.00 4.96
CA ILE A 409 7.63 3.25 4.68
C ILE A 409 8.46 2.00 5.01
N MET A 410 8.31 1.46 6.24
CA MET A 410 9.06 0.28 6.69
C MET A 410 8.85 -0.93 5.78
N VAL A 411 7.60 -1.25 5.49
CA VAL A 411 7.23 -2.44 4.71
C VAL A 411 7.64 -2.29 3.25
N SER A 412 7.53 -1.09 2.68
CA SER A 412 8.01 -0.80 1.32
C SER A 412 9.52 -1.00 1.20
N ILE A 413 10.29 -0.45 2.16
CA ILE A 413 11.75 -0.60 2.18
C ILE A 413 12.13 -2.08 2.33
N ALA A 414 11.51 -2.81 3.27
CA ALA A 414 11.82 -4.22 3.47
C ALA A 414 11.49 -5.05 2.23
N ASN A 415 10.35 -4.82 1.59
CA ASN A 415 10.01 -5.49 0.33
C ASN A 415 11.01 -5.15 -0.78
N HIS A 416 11.50 -3.92 -0.87
CA HIS A 416 12.49 -3.55 -1.88
C HIS A 416 13.87 -4.18 -1.60
N VAL A 417 14.37 -4.05 -0.37
CA VAL A 417 15.70 -4.48 0.07
C VAL A 417 15.81 -6.00 0.22
N GLN A 418 14.73 -6.67 0.63
CA GLN A 418 14.65 -8.11 0.88
C GLN A 418 13.78 -8.83 -0.16
N HIS A 419 13.75 -8.33 -1.40
CA HIS A 419 13.17 -9.02 -2.56
C HIS A 419 11.71 -9.50 -2.39
N GLY A 420 10.86 -8.67 -1.78
CA GLY A 420 9.44 -8.92 -1.59
C GLY A 420 9.11 -9.82 -0.41
N VAL A 421 9.96 -9.82 0.63
CA VAL A 421 9.85 -10.72 1.79
C VAL A 421 8.47 -10.77 2.43
N ILE A 422 7.81 -9.63 2.63
CA ILE A 422 6.50 -9.58 3.27
C ILE A 422 5.44 -10.21 2.38
N ARG A 423 5.45 -9.87 1.08
CA ARG A 423 4.57 -10.49 0.08
C ARG A 423 4.79 -12.00 -0.01
N HIS A 424 6.04 -12.46 0.07
CA HIS A 424 6.34 -13.89 0.04
C HIS A 424 5.69 -14.64 1.19
N TYR A 425 5.83 -14.13 2.42
CA TYR A 425 5.20 -14.75 3.59
C TYR A 425 3.68 -14.67 3.54
N PHE A 426 3.10 -13.53 3.17
CA PHE A 426 1.64 -13.41 3.00
C PHE A 426 1.10 -14.47 2.03
N HIS A 427 1.67 -14.57 0.82
CA HIS A 427 1.26 -15.53 -0.22
C HIS A 427 1.60 -17.00 0.09
N SER A 428 2.35 -17.28 1.15
CA SER A 428 2.63 -18.65 1.59
C SER A 428 1.47 -19.26 2.38
N ASP A 429 0.57 -18.43 2.91
CA ASP A 429 -0.64 -18.91 3.60
C ASP A 429 -1.70 -19.40 2.60
N PRO A 430 -2.41 -20.52 2.90
CA PRO A 430 -3.51 -20.99 2.06
C PRO A 430 -4.59 -19.94 1.78
N ILE A 431 -4.93 -19.07 2.73
CA ILE A 431 -5.93 -18.00 2.54
C ILE A 431 -5.48 -17.07 1.42
N ALA A 432 -4.24 -16.60 1.45
CA ALA A 432 -3.71 -15.70 0.43
C ALA A 432 -3.40 -16.42 -0.90
N ARG A 433 -3.07 -17.71 -0.86
CA ARG A 433 -2.72 -18.48 -2.07
C ARG A 433 -3.94 -18.89 -2.91
N LYS A 434 -5.06 -19.24 -2.26
CA LYS A 434 -6.28 -19.71 -2.94
C LYS A 434 -6.80 -18.74 -4.03
N PRO A 435 -6.93 -17.43 -3.78
CA PRO A 435 -7.45 -16.48 -4.78
C PRO A 435 -6.37 -15.91 -5.72
N VAL A 436 -5.15 -16.44 -5.74
CA VAL A 436 -4.03 -15.85 -6.52
C VAL A 436 -4.30 -15.84 -8.03
N ASP A 437 -5.14 -16.74 -8.51
CA ASP A 437 -5.55 -16.80 -9.90
C ASP A 437 -6.48 -15.65 -10.30
N LEU A 438 -7.25 -15.06 -9.38
CA LEU A 438 -7.99 -13.81 -9.63
C LEU A 438 -7.04 -12.70 -10.10
N LEU A 439 -5.91 -12.53 -9.39
CA LEU A 439 -4.89 -11.55 -9.77
C LEU A 439 -4.26 -11.83 -11.14
N LYS A 440 -4.14 -13.11 -11.51
CA LYS A 440 -3.54 -13.55 -12.78
C LYS A 440 -4.48 -13.37 -13.97
N ASN A 441 -5.76 -13.61 -13.75
CA ASN A 441 -6.80 -13.53 -14.77
C ASN A 441 -7.23 -12.08 -15.03
N GLU A 442 -6.89 -11.17 -14.11
CA GLU A 442 -7.10 -9.73 -14.24
C GLU A 442 -6.45 -9.17 -15.52
N VAL A 443 -7.25 -8.53 -16.38
CA VAL A 443 -6.79 -7.87 -17.62
C VAL A 443 -7.41 -6.50 -17.76
N PHE A 444 -6.61 -5.45 -17.59
CA PHE A 444 -7.08 -4.09 -17.83
C PHE A 444 -6.93 -3.71 -19.31
N SER A 445 -7.92 -2.98 -19.83
CA SER A 445 -7.97 -2.43 -21.19
C SER A 445 -7.02 -1.25 -21.44
N ILE A 446 -5.88 -1.25 -20.77
CA ILE A 446 -4.95 -0.11 -20.74
C ILE A 446 -3.70 -0.34 -21.59
N LYS A 447 -3.44 -1.54 -22.10
CA LYS A 447 -2.14 -1.87 -22.75
C LYS A 447 -1.69 -0.88 -23.82
#